data_AF-A0A2N2NHY8-F1
#
_entry.id   AF-A0A2N2NHY8-F1
#
_cell.length_a   1.000
_cell.length_b   1.000
_cell.length_c   1.000
_cell.angle_alpha   90.00
_cell.angle_beta   90.00
_cell.angle_gamma   90.00
#
_symmetry.space_group_name_H-M   'P 1'
#
loop_
_entity.id
_entity.type
_entity.pdbx_description
1 polymer ?
#
loop_
_entity_poly.entity_id
_entity_poly.type
_entity_poly.pdbx_seq_one_letter_code
_entity_poly.pdbx_strand_id
1 'polypeptide(L)'
;MLLSNDMIRYENQREWVEGMARYAELETWRLATTNEEYQPLVEMHSDRKFKEYQSFDNRWSRELDQISRMVEDEGDGRFYYSGMAQAYLLDQLDPSWKLTLAADPMLNLEDLLRQAMTVK
;
A
#
# COMPACT_ATOMS: atom_id res chain seq x y z
N MET A 1 13.40 19.31 -14.48
CA MET A 1 12.90 20.50 -13.75
C MET A 1 12.87 20.14 -12.27
N LEU A 2 13.30 21.03 -11.38
CA LEU A 2 13.16 20.81 -9.93
C LEU A 2 11.75 21.26 -9.53
N LEU A 3 10.99 20.39 -8.86
CA LEU A 3 9.66 20.70 -8.35
C LEU A 3 9.76 21.71 -7.19
N SER A 4 8.74 22.55 -7.02
CA SER A 4 8.63 23.40 -5.84
C SER A 4 8.22 22.56 -4.62
N ASN A 5 8.47 23.06 -3.41
CA ASN A 5 8.06 22.37 -2.18
C ASN A 5 6.55 22.09 -2.13
N ASP A 6 5.72 22.99 -2.66
CA ASP A 6 4.28 22.77 -2.72
C ASP A 6 3.89 21.67 -3.70
N MET A 7 4.61 21.53 -4.82
CA MET A 7 4.40 20.43 -5.78
C MET A 7 4.88 19.10 -5.22
N ILE A 8 6.02 19.07 -4.53
CA ILE A 8 6.49 17.87 -3.81
C ILE A 8 5.45 17.44 -2.77
N ARG A 9 4.98 18.37 -1.94
CA ARG A 9 3.94 18.07 -0.93
C ARG A 9 2.67 17.56 -1.58
N TYR A 10 2.27 18.12 -2.72
CA TYR A 10 1.12 17.65 -3.48
C TYR A 10 1.30 16.21 -3.97
N GLU A 11 2.44 15.88 -4.58
CA GLU A 11 2.74 14.53 -5.03
C GLU A 11 2.81 13.52 -3.88
N ASN A 12 3.46 13.88 -2.76
CA ASN A 12 3.50 13.04 -1.56
C ASN A 12 2.09 12.77 -0.99
N GLN A 13 1.23 13.79 -1.00
CA GLN A 13 -0.16 13.64 -0.56
C GLN A 13 -0.94 12.70 -1.47
N ARG A 14 -0.72 12.78 -2.79
CA ARG A 14 -1.34 11.86 -3.76
C ARG A 14 -0.85 10.44 -3.58
N GLU A 15 0.46 10.26 -3.43
CA GLU A 15 1.05 8.96 -3.15
C GLU A 15 0.50 8.34 -1.86
N TRP A 16 0.31 9.16 -0.83
CA TRP A 16 -0.37 8.71 0.38
C TRP A 16 -1.79 8.25 0.10
N VAL A 17 -2.65 9.07 -0.51
CA VAL A 17 -4.05 8.70 -0.71
C VAL A 17 -4.20 7.47 -1.61
N GLU A 18 -3.52 7.47 -2.77
CA GLU A 18 -3.62 6.40 -3.76
C GLU A 18 -2.94 5.12 -3.28
N GLY A 19 -1.74 5.23 -2.74
CA GLY A 19 -0.94 4.11 -2.26
C GLY A 19 -1.58 3.43 -1.05
N MET A 20 -2.14 4.19 -0.11
CA MET A 20 -2.84 3.64 1.06
C MET A 20 -4.09 2.86 0.67
N ALA A 21 -4.84 3.34 -0.34
CA ALA A 21 -6.01 2.62 -0.83
C ALA A 21 -5.61 1.26 -1.40
N ARG A 22 -4.55 1.19 -2.20
CA ARG A 22 -4.05 -0.09 -2.73
C ARG A 22 -3.50 -1.00 -1.65
N TYR A 23 -2.69 -0.45 -0.76
CA TYR A 23 -2.13 -1.20 0.35
C TYR A 23 -3.26 -1.81 1.21
N ALA A 24 -4.29 -1.03 1.54
CA ALA A 24 -5.43 -1.52 2.30
C ALA A 24 -6.21 -2.63 1.58
N GLU A 25 -6.41 -2.54 0.26
CA GLU A 25 -7.03 -3.58 -0.56
C GLU A 25 -6.25 -4.90 -0.46
N LEU A 26 -4.93 -4.84 -0.67
CA LEU A 26 -4.07 -6.02 -0.66
C LEU A 26 -3.90 -6.60 0.73
N GLU A 27 -3.74 -5.76 1.74
CA GLU A 27 -3.57 -6.23 3.11
C GLU A 27 -4.85 -6.85 3.66
N THR A 28 -6.02 -6.30 3.32
CA THR A 28 -7.31 -6.94 3.62
C THR A 28 -7.40 -8.32 2.97
N TRP A 29 -7.01 -8.42 1.71
CA TRP A 29 -6.98 -9.70 0.99
C TRP A 29 -6.01 -10.68 1.69
N ARG A 30 -4.77 -10.26 1.95
CA ARG A 30 -3.75 -11.08 2.62
C ARG A 30 -4.25 -11.61 3.96
N LEU A 31 -4.80 -10.74 4.81
CA LEU A 31 -5.33 -11.10 6.11
C LEU A 31 -6.48 -12.11 5.99
N ALA A 32 -7.40 -11.92 5.05
CA ALA A 32 -8.49 -12.86 4.78
C ALA A 32 -7.97 -14.24 4.32
N THR A 33 -6.87 -14.29 3.57
CA THR A 33 -6.27 -15.56 3.11
C THR A 33 -5.47 -16.25 4.23
N THR A 34 -4.76 -15.50 5.06
CA THR A 34 -3.86 -16.05 6.09
C THR A 34 -4.54 -16.35 7.43
N ASN A 35 -5.71 -15.78 7.68
CA ASN A 35 -6.47 -16.04 8.89
C ASN A 35 -7.38 -17.27 8.70
N GLU A 36 -6.99 -18.40 9.29
CA GLU A 36 -7.75 -19.66 9.22
C GLU A 36 -9.17 -19.55 9.82
N GLU A 37 -9.39 -18.60 10.72
CA GLU A 37 -10.71 -18.36 11.35
C GLU A 37 -11.59 -17.42 10.52
N TYR A 38 -11.04 -16.72 9.52
CA TYR A 38 -11.83 -15.82 8.69
C TYR A 38 -12.76 -16.62 7.77
N GLN A 39 -14.04 -16.29 7.83
CA GLN A 39 -15.07 -16.84 6.95
C GLN A 39 -15.75 -15.70 6.19
N PRO A 40 -15.79 -15.75 4.84
CA PRO A 40 -16.58 -14.82 4.06
C PRO A 40 -18.08 -14.88 4.43
N LEU A 41 -18.84 -13.87 4.02
CA LEU A 41 -20.29 -13.91 4.14
C LEU A 41 -20.87 -15.12 3.39
N VAL A 42 -21.87 -15.78 3.97
CA VAL A 42 -22.45 -17.02 3.42
C VAL A 42 -22.94 -16.83 1.98
N GLU A 43 -23.47 -15.65 1.68
CA GLU A 43 -23.95 -15.26 0.36
C GLU A 43 -22.84 -15.28 -0.70
N MET A 44 -21.58 -15.05 -0.32
CA MET A 44 -20.45 -15.04 -1.25
C MET A 44 -20.12 -16.42 -1.81
N HIS A 45 -20.51 -17.51 -1.13
CA HIS A 45 -20.35 -18.87 -1.67
C HIS A 45 -21.23 -19.12 -2.91
N SER A 46 -22.27 -18.31 -3.12
CA SER A 46 -23.11 -18.38 -4.32
C SER A 46 -22.47 -17.74 -5.55
N ASP A 47 -21.45 -16.88 -5.38
CA ASP A 47 -20.71 -16.27 -6.47
C ASP A 47 -19.61 -17.21 -6.98
N ARG A 48 -19.83 -17.81 -8.16
CA ARG A 48 -18.88 -18.72 -8.83
C ARG A 48 -17.53 -18.06 -9.17
N LYS A 49 -17.48 -16.73 -9.28
CA LYS A 49 -16.25 -15.98 -9.56
C LYS A 49 -15.48 -15.65 -8.30
N PHE A 50 -16.12 -15.61 -7.14
CA PHE A 50 -15.44 -15.42 -5.88
C PHE A 50 -14.54 -16.63 -5.57
N LYS A 51 -13.29 -16.37 -5.21
CA LYS A 51 -12.25 -17.39 -4.99
C LYS A 51 -11.83 -17.48 -3.52
N GLU A 52 -12.69 -17.04 -2.60
CA GLU A 52 -12.44 -17.13 -1.15
C GLU A 52 -11.08 -16.54 -0.76
N TYR A 53 -10.68 -15.46 -1.44
CA TYR A 53 -9.38 -14.82 -1.26
C TYR A 53 -8.15 -15.72 -1.53
N GLN A 54 -8.31 -16.94 -2.01
CA GLN A 54 -7.20 -17.92 -2.19
C GLN A 54 -6.20 -17.52 -3.28
N SER A 55 -6.51 -16.55 -4.14
CA SER A 55 -5.61 -16.10 -5.20
C SER A 55 -4.72 -14.92 -4.81
N PHE A 56 -4.52 -14.66 -3.51
CA PHE A 56 -3.68 -13.56 -3.03
C PHE A 56 -2.26 -13.64 -3.57
N ASP A 57 -1.58 -14.78 -3.47
CA ASP A 57 -0.18 -14.90 -3.90
C ASP A 57 0.01 -14.56 -5.37
N ASN A 58 -0.92 -14.99 -6.22
CA ASN A 58 -0.94 -14.65 -7.64
C ASN A 58 -1.19 -13.17 -7.88
N ARG A 59 -2.04 -12.53 -7.06
CA ARG A 59 -2.27 -11.09 -7.11
C ARG A 59 -1.00 -10.36 -6.69
N TRP A 60 -0.42 -10.70 -5.53
CA TRP A 60 0.78 -10.07 -4.99
C TRP A 60 1.96 -10.12 -5.96
N SER A 61 2.24 -11.28 -6.55
CA SER A 61 3.32 -11.40 -7.56
C SER A 61 3.11 -10.46 -8.74
N ARG A 62 1.87 -10.25 -9.19
CA ARG A 62 1.57 -9.30 -10.27
C ARG A 62 1.75 -7.85 -9.83
N GLU A 63 1.41 -7.52 -8.59
CA GLU A 63 1.65 -6.16 -8.06
C GLU A 63 3.15 -5.85 -8.03
N LEU A 64 3.98 -6.79 -7.58
CA LEU A 64 5.44 -6.64 -7.58
C LEU A 64 6.01 -6.42 -8.98
N ASP A 65 5.53 -7.18 -9.96
CA ASP A 65 5.92 -6.99 -11.37
C ASP A 65 5.52 -5.61 -11.89
N GLN A 66 4.36 -5.10 -11.47
CA GLN A 66 3.85 -3.80 -11.92
C GLN A 66 4.59 -2.62 -11.29
N ILE A 67 4.99 -2.70 -10.02
CA ILE A 67 5.81 -1.65 -9.37
C ILE A 67 7.00 -1.31 -10.27
N SER A 68 7.73 -2.32 -10.73
CA SER A 68 8.93 -2.15 -11.57
C SER A 68 8.63 -1.48 -12.92
N ARG A 69 7.44 -1.73 -13.48
CA ARG A 69 7.03 -1.17 -14.79
C ARG A 69 6.53 0.27 -14.69
N MET A 70 5.95 0.63 -13.56
CA MET A 70 5.34 1.94 -13.35
C MET A 70 6.34 3.02 -12.92
N VAL A 71 7.60 2.65 -12.67
CA VAL A 71 8.69 3.61 -12.36
C VAL A 71 8.87 4.64 -13.48
N GLU A 72 8.70 4.22 -14.74
CA GLU A 72 8.87 5.09 -15.91
C GLU A 72 7.54 5.68 -16.41
N ASP A 73 6.42 5.40 -15.74
CA ASP A 73 5.11 5.94 -16.12
C ASP A 73 4.97 7.39 -15.62
N GLU A 74 4.91 8.34 -16.57
CA GLU A 74 4.63 9.75 -16.29
C GLU A 74 3.18 9.98 -15.84
N GLY A 75 2.32 8.96 -15.91
CA GLY A 75 0.95 8.96 -15.41
C GLY A 75 0.82 8.73 -13.90
N ASP A 76 -0.43 8.71 -13.45
CA ASP A 76 -0.80 8.58 -12.04
C ASP A 76 -0.55 7.18 -11.47
N GLY A 77 -0.30 6.19 -12.34
CA GLY A 77 0.00 4.82 -11.94
C GLY A 77 1.18 4.73 -10.98
N ARG A 78 2.19 5.60 -11.13
CA ARG A 78 3.36 5.63 -10.24
C ARG A 78 2.97 5.77 -8.78
N PHE A 79 2.07 6.71 -8.44
CA PHE A 79 1.70 7.03 -7.06
C PHE A 79 1.00 5.88 -6.35
N TYR A 80 0.23 5.10 -7.10
CA TYR A 80 -0.48 3.94 -6.58
C TYR A 80 0.49 2.84 -6.16
N TYR A 81 1.44 2.51 -7.02
CA TYR A 81 2.39 1.41 -6.77
C TYR A 81 3.53 1.83 -5.84
N SER A 82 4.05 3.05 -5.98
CA SER A 82 5.11 3.55 -5.11
C SER A 82 4.59 3.74 -3.69
N GLY A 83 3.42 4.37 -3.50
CA GLY A 83 2.84 4.54 -2.16
C GLY A 83 2.46 3.22 -1.50
N MET A 84 1.93 2.25 -2.26
CA MET A 84 1.67 0.90 -1.76
C MET A 84 2.96 0.22 -1.29
N ALA A 85 4.03 0.30 -2.08
CA ALA A 85 5.31 -0.32 -1.73
C ALA A 85 5.90 0.32 -0.47
N GLN A 86 5.85 1.65 -0.35
CA GLN A 86 6.30 2.38 0.83
C GLN A 86 5.51 1.96 2.08
N ALA A 87 4.18 1.90 2.00
CA ALA A 87 3.32 1.45 3.11
C ALA A 87 3.61 0.00 3.53
N TYR A 88 3.83 -0.90 2.56
CA TYR A 88 4.20 -2.28 2.86
C TYR A 88 5.55 -2.38 3.57
N LEU A 89 6.56 -1.61 3.12
CA LEU A 89 7.86 -1.56 3.79
C LEU A 89 7.76 -1.03 5.21
N LEU A 90 6.95 0.02 5.43
CA LEU A 90 6.70 0.55 6.77
C LEU A 90 6.09 -0.50 7.71
N ASP A 91 5.18 -1.34 7.22
CA ASP A 91 4.66 -2.46 8.00
C ASP A 91 5.73 -3.45 8.46
N GLN A 92 6.79 -3.63 7.67
CA GLN A 92 7.90 -4.51 8.02
C GLN A 92 8.91 -3.84 8.97
N LEU A 93 9.08 -2.52 8.86
CA LEU A 93 10.13 -1.78 9.55
C LEU A 93 9.67 -1.14 10.86
N ASP A 94 8.45 -0.62 10.90
CA ASP A 94 7.86 0.04 12.08
C ASP A 94 6.36 -0.27 12.15
N PRO A 95 5.91 -1.34 12.82
CA PRO A 95 4.48 -1.68 12.91
C PRO A 95 3.58 -0.58 13.48
N SER A 96 4.14 0.45 14.13
CA SER A 96 3.40 1.57 14.71
C SER A 96 3.26 2.78 13.78
N TRP A 97 3.86 2.75 12.58
CA TRP A 97 3.93 3.88 11.64
C TRP A 97 2.58 4.54 11.34
N LYS A 98 1.49 3.75 11.29
CA LYS A 98 0.13 4.24 11.03
C LYS A 98 -0.35 5.19 12.13
N LEU A 99 0.02 4.93 13.39
CA LEU A 99 -0.31 5.81 14.52
C LEU A 99 0.48 7.13 14.42
N THR A 100 1.76 7.03 14.08
CA THR A 100 2.63 8.21 13.85
C THR A 100 2.08 9.08 12.73
N LEU A 101 1.70 8.48 11.60
CA LEU A 101 1.11 9.20 10.47
C LEU A 101 -0.24 9.84 10.82
N ALA A 102 -1.08 9.16 11.60
CA ALA A 102 -2.36 9.70 12.04
C ALA A 102 -2.21 10.86 13.04
N ALA A 103 -1.12 10.87 13.82
CA ALA A 103 -0.83 11.92 14.81
C ALA A 103 -0.26 13.19 14.17
N ASP A 104 0.49 13.07 13.07
CA ASP A 104 1.09 14.22 12.37
C ASP A 104 0.78 14.20 10.87
N PRO A 105 -0.22 14.98 10.41
CA PRO A 105 -0.60 15.05 9.00
C PRO A 105 0.44 15.75 8.12
N MET A 106 1.52 16.30 8.67
CA MET A 106 2.63 16.86 7.89
C MET A 106 3.65 15.78 7.49
N LEU A 107 3.64 14.62 8.14
CA LEU A 107 4.47 13.49 7.74
C LEU A 107 3.91 12.83 6.49
N ASN A 108 4.81 12.40 5.61
CA ASN A 108 4.49 11.52 4.50
C ASN A 108 5.19 10.15 4.66
N LEU A 109 4.90 9.22 3.74
CA LEU A 109 5.43 7.86 3.78
C LEU A 109 6.97 7.83 3.69
N GLU A 110 7.60 8.72 2.92
CA GLU A 110 9.06 8.81 2.82
C GLU A 110 9.70 9.30 4.12
N ASP A 111 9.10 10.29 4.79
CA ASP A 111 9.56 10.78 6.09
C ASP A 111 9.55 9.66 7.13
N LEU A 112 8.47 8.87 7.15
CA LEU A 112 8.35 7.71 8.05
C LEU A 112 9.37 6.62 7.73
N LEU A 113 9.60 6.31 6.44
CA LEU A 113 10.61 5.33 6.04
C LEU A 113 12.00 5.77 6.49
N ARG A 114 12.32 7.05 6.32
CA ARG A 114 13.60 7.63 6.78
C ARG A 114 13.75 7.50 8.29
N GLN A 115 12.69 7.76 9.05
CA GLN A 115 12.68 7.58 10.50
C GLN A 115 12.92 6.11 10.88
N ALA A 116 12.18 5.18 10.27
CA ALA A 116 12.27 3.74 10.53
C ALA A 116 13.68 3.18 10.22
N MET A 117 14.39 3.73 9.22
CA MET A 117 15.77 3.34 8.91
C MET A 117 16.83 3.90 9.87
N THR A 118 16.50 4.94 10.64
CA THR A 118 17.44 5.63 11.55
C THR A 118 17.38 5.08 12.97
N VAL A 119 16.27 4.45 13.36
CA VAL A 119 16.11 3.76 14.63
C VAL A 119 16.82 2.41 14.55
N LYS A 120 18.07 2.35 15.03
CA LYS A 120 18.81 1.10 15.29
C LYS A 120 18.93 0.86 16.79
#